data_AF-A0A3D0H4E6-F1
#
_entry.id   AF-A0A3D0H4E6-F1
#
_cell.length_a   1.000
_cell.length_b   1.000
_cell.length_c   1.000
_cell.angle_alpha   90.00
_cell.angle_beta   90.00
_cell.angle_gamma   90.00
#
_symmetry.space_group_name_H-M   'P 1'
#
loop_
_entity.id
_entity.type
_entity.pdbx_description
1 polymer ?
#
loop_
_entity_poly.entity_id
_entity_poly.type
_entity_poly.pdbx_seq_one_letter_code
_entity_poly.pdbx_strand_id
1 'polypeptide(L)'
;MELGIVNDLGLNLDFLGRLVSIIMIDLILAGDNAVVIAMAVRSLPREQRRKGIIFGAGAAVLLRVACTFFVSQLLQISFIKLVGGAVILWIAVKLFVEGAPEEGINKEATTISQAIKTIVIADISMSVDNMLAVGGASGGSVFLLLFGLGLSIPFIVLTSNLLSMLMDRYPVIIYIGA
;
A
#
# COMPACT_ATOMS: atom_id res chain seq x y z
N MET A 1 -15.86 -25.71 -26.63
CA MET A 1 -14.94 -24.62 -26.20
C MET A 1 -15.75 -23.75 -25.26
N GLU A 2 -16.12 -24.33 -24.11
CA GLU A 2 -17.01 -23.67 -23.15
C GLU A 2 -16.16 -22.87 -22.17
N LEU A 3 -16.66 -21.67 -21.88
CA LEU A 3 -16.08 -20.67 -21.00
C LEU A 3 -15.96 -21.21 -19.56
N GLY A 4 -14.86 -21.91 -19.27
CA GLY A 4 -14.44 -22.31 -17.92
C GLY A 4 -13.98 -21.15 -17.03
N ILE A 5 -14.18 -19.90 -17.46
CA ILE A 5 -13.76 -18.69 -16.73
C ILE A 5 -14.82 -18.27 -15.69
N VAL A 6 -16.05 -18.78 -15.78
CA VAL A 6 -17.18 -18.31 -14.95
C VAL A 6 -17.63 -19.33 -13.90
N ASN A 7 -17.38 -20.63 -14.09
CA ASN A 7 -17.80 -21.68 -13.14
C ASN A 7 -16.78 -21.98 -12.03
N ASP A 8 -15.60 -21.35 -12.05
CA ASP A 8 -14.65 -21.35 -10.92
C ASP A 8 -14.88 -20.15 -9.97
N LEU A 9 -16.00 -19.43 -10.12
CA LEU A 9 -16.58 -18.53 -9.11
C LEU A 9 -17.23 -19.31 -7.96
N GLY A 10 -16.63 -20.43 -7.56
CA GLY A 10 -16.95 -21.07 -6.31
C GLY A 10 -16.54 -20.12 -5.20
N LEU A 11 -17.49 -19.71 -4.36
CA LEU A 11 -17.24 -19.22 -3.01
C LEU A 11 -16.58 -20.34 -2.18
N ASN A 12 -15.43 -20.83 -2.61
CA ASN A 12 -14.61 -21.76 -1.86
C ASN A 12 -14.10 -20.97 -0.66
N LEU A 13 -14.21 -21.56 0.52
CA LEU A 13 -13.67 -21.00 1.77
C LEU A 13 -12.19 -20.60 1.60
N ASP A 14 -11.46 -21.26 0.71
CA ASP A 14 -10.09 -20.91 0.34
C ASP A 14 -9.97 -19.59 -0.41
N PHE A 15 -10.88 -19.29 -1.36
CA PHE A 15 -10.90 -18.02 -2.07
C PHE A 15 -11.27 -16.88 -1.12
N LEU A 16 -12.32 -17.09 -0.31
CA LEU A 16 -12.74 -16.11 0.69
C LEU A 16 -11.65 -15.89 1.75
N GLY A 17 -11.00 -16.96 2.21
CA GLY A 17 -9.91 -16.89 3.19
C GLY A 17 -8.69 -16.14 2.67
N ARG A 18 -8.31 -16.35 1.39
CA ARG A 18 -7.23 -15.58 0.75
C ARG A 18 -7.60 -14.12 0.56
N LEU A 19 -8.83 -13.85 0.11
CA LEU A 19 -9.33 -12.48 -0.07
C LEU A 19 -9.36 -11.73 1.27
N VAL A 20 -9.89 -12.33 2.33
CA VAL A 20 -9.91 -11.76 3.68
C VAL A 20 -8.48 -11.52 4.17
N SER A 21 -7.56 -12.46 3.95
CA SER A 21 -6.15 -12.29 4.32
C SER A 21 -5.51 -11.10 3.60
N ILE A 22 -5.72 -10.96 2.29
CA ILE A 22 -5.19 -9.84 1.50
C ILE A 22 -5.76 -8.52 2.03
N ILE A 23 -7.08 -8.44 2.21
CA ILE A 23 -7.74 -7.23 2.75
C ILE A 23 -7.20 -6.90 4.15
N MET A 24 -6.99 -7.92 4.99
CA MET A 24 -6.50 -7.72 6.36
C MET A 24 -5.05 -7.24 6.38
N ILE A 25 -4.17 -7.82 5.55
CA ILE A 25 -2.77 -7.36 5.39
C ILE A 25 -2.75 -5.91 4.90
N ASP A 26 -3.50 -5.62 3.83
CA ASP A 26 -3.58 -4.27 3.27
C ASP A 26 -4.17 -3.27 4.27
N LEU A 27 -5.19 -3.65 5.06
CA LEU A 27 -5.81 -2.75 6.02
C LEU A 27 -4.87 -2.42 7.19
N ILE A 28 -4.10 -3.42 7.68
CA ILE A 28 -3.08 -3.20 8.71
C ILE A 28 -2.00 -2.25 8.19
N LEU A 29 -1.52 -2.45 6.96
CA LEU A 29 -0.50 -1.58 6.35
C LEU A 29 -1.05 -0.24 5.82
N ALA A 30 -2.37 -0.13 5.59
CA ALA A 30 -2.98 1.08 5.05
C ALA A 30 -2.95 2.26 6.04
N GLY A 31 -2.86 1.98 7.34
CA GLY A 31 -2.79 3.02 8.38
C GLY A 31 -1.61 3.96 8.17
N ASP A 32 -0.40 3.41 8.14
CA ASP A 32 0.83 4.19 8.00
C ASP A 32 0.93 4.84 6.61
N ASN A 33 0.51 4.12 5.57
CA ASN A 33 0.40 4.66 4.21
C ASN A 33 -0.53 5.89 4.16
N ALA A 34 -1.65 5.85 4.88
CA ALA A 34 -2.60 6.96 4.92
C ALA A 34 -2.06 8.17 5.69
N VAL A 35 -1.26 7.95 6.74
CA VAL A 35 -0.55 9.00 7.49
C VAL A 35 0.45 9.72 6.59
N VAL A 36 1.26 8.99 5.84
CA VAL A 36 2.23 9.58 4.89
C VAL A 36 1.52 10.35 3.77
N ILE A 37 0.44 9.81 3.21
CA ILE A 37 -0.37 10.51 2.21
C ILE A 37 -0.94 11.82 2.77
N ALA A 38 -1.51 11.77 3.98
CA ALA A 38 -2.07 12.94 4.64
C ALA A 38 -1.03 14.03 4.91
N MET A 39 0.18 13.64 5.34
CA MET A 39 1.31 14.56 5.52
C MET A 39 1.75 15.19 4.19
N ALA A 40 1.89 14.39 3.13
CA ALA A 40 2.32 14.87 1.83
C ALA A 40 1.36 15.90 1.19
N VAL A 41 0.05 15.77 1.41
CA VAL A 41 -0.95 16.71 0.87
C VAL A 41 -1.24 17.90 1.79
N ARG A 42 -0.78 17.88 3.05
CA ARG A 42 -1.14 18.90 4.05
C ARG A 42 -0.71 20.31 3.64
N SER A 43 0.43 20.44 2.97
CA SER A 43 0.95 21.73 2.47
C SER A 43 0.15 22.29 1.29
N LEU A 44 -0.77 21.51 0.68
CA LEU A 44 -1.61 21.98 -0.41
C LEU A 44 -2.82 22.78 0.08
N PRO A 45 -3.32 23.74 -0.74
CA PRO A 45 -4.59 24.41 -0.48
C PRO A 45 -5.73 23.42 -0.27
N ARG A 46 -6.65 23.71 0.66
CA ARG A 46 -7.76 22.80 1.05
C ARG A 46 -8.57 22.26 -0.13
N GLU A 47 -8.80 23.09 -1.14
CA GLU A 47 -9.52 22.70 -2.36
C GLU A 47 -8.76 21.69 -3.24
N GLN A 48 -7.43 21.70 -3.17
CA GLN A 48 -6.55 20.82 -3.94
C GLN A 48 -6.19 19.54 -3.19
N ARG A 49 -6.29 19.49 -1.86
CA ARG A 49 -5.94 18.32 -1.04
C ARG A 49 -6.67 17.06 -1.49
N ARG A 50 -8.00 17.14 -1.68
CA ARG A 50 -8.79 15.97 -2.12
C ARG A 50 -8.31 15.44 -3.47
N LYS A 51 -7.96 16.33 -4.40
CA LYS A 51 -7.37 15.94 -5.69
C LYS A 51 -6.00 15.30 -5.48
N GLY A 52 -5.14 15.90 -4.66
CA GLY A 52 -3.83 15.36 -4.29
C GLY A 52 -3.91 13.94 -3.70
N ILE A 53 -4.86 13.71 -2.79
CA ILE A 53 -5.10 12.39 -2.18
C ILE A 53 -5.56 11.40 -3.24
N ILE A 54 -6.57 11.74 -4.05
CA ILE A 54 -7.13 10.82 -5.06
C ILE A 54 -6.09 10.46 -6.12
N PHE A 55 -5.41 11.46 -6.69
CA PHE A 55 -4.40 11.23 -7.72
C PHE A 55 -3.13 10.59 -7.16
N GLY A 56 -2.71 10.98 -5.96
CA GLY A 56 -1.55 10.40 -5.28
C GLY A 56 -1.77 8.95 -4.89
N ALA A 57 -2.86 8.66 -4.18
CA ALA A 57 -3.23 7.29 -3.82
C ALA A 57 -3.50 6.43 -5.05
N GLY A 58 -4.16 6.97 -6.08
CA GLY A 58 -4.39 6.27 -7.33
C GLY A 58 -3.07 5.90 -8.04
N ALA A 59 -2.13 6.84 -8.14
CA ALA A 59 -0.82 6.59 -8.75
C ALA A 59 0.01 5.58 -7.94
N ALA A 60 0.04 5.72 -6.62
CA ALA A 60 0.72 4.81 -5.71
C ALA A 60 0.16 3.38 -5.81
N VAL A 61 -1.15 3.21 -5.70
CA VAL A 61 -1.77 1.88 -5.78
C VAL A 61 -1.62 1.26 -7.16
N LEU A 62 -1.71 2.04 -8.24
CA LEU A 62 -1.48 1.52 -9.59
C LEU A 62 -0.06 0.97 -9.73
N LEU A 63 0.94 1.72 -9.24
CA LEU A 63 2.32 1.26 -9.23
C LEU A 63 2.48 0.00 -8.36
N ARG A 64 1.89 0.00 -7.16
CA ARG A 64 1.90 -1.13 -6.23
C ARG A 64 1.30 -2.38 -6.85
N VAL A 65 0.16 -2.26 -7.54
CA VAL A 65 -0.49 -3.37 -8.26
C VAL A 65 0.45 -3.93 -9.34
N ALA A 66 1.06 -3.04 -10.14
CA ALA A 66 1.99 -3.47 -11.19
C ALA A 66 3.20 -4.20 -10.60
N CYS A 67 3.84 -3.64 -9.57
CA CYS A 67 4.97 -4.26 -8.90
C CYS A 67 4.60 -5.57 -8.19
N THR A 68 3.46 -5.62 -7.48
CA THR A 68 2.95 -6.84 -6.83
C THR A 68 2.67 -7.94 -7.85
N PHE A 69 2.16 -7.59 -9.03
CA PHE A 69 1.97 -8.56 -10.10
C PHE A 69 3.31 -9.21 -10.49
N PHE A 70 4.36 -8.43 -10.73
CA PHE A 70 5.69 -8.96 -11.04
C PHE A 70 6.25 -9.80 -9.88
N VAL A 71 6.14 -9.32 -8.65
CA VAL A 71 6.56 -10.04 -7.44
C VAL A 71 5.83 -11.38 -7.30
N SER A 72 4.51 -11.38 -7.51
CA SER A 72 3.68 -12.59 -7.45
C SER A 72 4.09 -13.63 -8.49
N GLN A 73 4.45 -13.19 -9.71
CA GLN A 73 4.98 -14.11 -10.73
C GLN A 73 6.35 -14.67 -10.32
N LEU A 74 7.21 -13.82 -9.77
CA LEU A 74 8.54 -14.20 -9.32
C LEU A 74 8.47 -15.21 -8.15
N LEU A 75 7.52 -15.02 -7.23
CA LEU A 75 7.27 -15.92 -6.11
C LEU A 75 6.74 -17.30 -6.52
N GLN A 76 6.29 -17.51 -7.77
CA GLN A 76 5.94 -18.87 -8.22
C GLN A 76 7.15 -19.81 -8.28
N ILE A 77 8.37 -19.25 -8.33
CA ILE A 77 9.60 -20.03 -8.31
C ILE A 77 9.92 -20.41 -6.85
N SER A 78 9.91 -21.71 -6.53
CA SER A 78 10.08 -22.22 -5.16
C SER A 78 11.31 -21.68 -4.43
N PHE A 79 12.44 -21.52 -5.11
CA PHE A 79 13.66 -20.97 -4.50
C PHE A 79 13.55 -19.48 -4.13
N ILE A 80 12.74 -18.72 -4.87
CA ILE A 80 12.56 -17.28 -4.63
C ILE A 80 11.73 -17.03 -3.38
N LYS A 81 10.76 -17.90 -3.05
CA LYS A 81 10.01 -17.79 -1.79
C LYS A 81 10.92 -17.82 -0.56
N LEU A 82 11.94 -18.68 -0.59
CA LEU A 82 12.93 -18.81 0.48
C LEU A 82 13.79 -17.54 0.59
N VAL A 83 14.24 -17.00 -0.54
CA VAL A 83 15.00 -15.75 -0.59
C VAL A 83 14.16 -14.57 -0.14
N GLY A 84 12.91 -14.45 -0.58
CA GLY A 84 11.99 -13.39 -0.16
C GLY A 84 11.74 -13.40 1.35
N GLY A 85 11.51 -14.58 1.94
CA GLY A 85 11.39 -14.73 3.39
C GLY A 85 12.68 -14.34 4.13
N ALA A 86 13.85 -14.73 3.62
CA ALA A 86 15.14 -14.34 4.20
C ALA A 86 15.39 -12.83 4.12
N VAL A 87 14.99 -12.17 3.02
CA VAL A 87 15.09 -10.71 2.85
C VAL A 87 14.19 -9.98 3.84
N ILE A 88 12.94 -10.42 4.03
CA ILE A 88 12.04 -9.82 5.03
C ILE A 88 12.62 -9.97 6.43
N LEU A 89 13.14 -11.15 6.78
CA LEU A 89 13.74 -11.41 8.08
C LEU A 89 14.98 -10.53 8.30
N TRP A 90 15.80 -10.34 7.27
CA TRP A 90 16.93 -9.42 7.32
C TRP A 90 16.50 -7.96 7.50
N ILE A 91 15.48 -7.49 6.78
CA ILE A 91 14.92 -6.13 6.94
C ILE A 91 14.39 -5.95 8.36
N ALA A 92 13.65 -6.92 8.90
CA ALA A 92 13.10 -6.85 10.25
C ALA A 92 14.20 -6.73 11.32
N VAL A 93 15.28 -7.53 11.21
CA VAL A 93 16.43 -7.44 12.13
C VAL A 93 17.16 -6.10 11.95
N LYS A 94 17.39 -5.67 10.71
CA LYS A 94 18.06 -4.41 10.42
C LYS A 94 17.28 -3.23 11.01
N LEU A 95 15.96 -3.20 10.82
CA LEU A 95 15.08 -2.16 11.37
C LEU A 95 15.06 -2.16 12.90
N PHE A 96 15.10 -3.35 13.52
CA PHE A 96 15.17 -3.49 14.98
C PHE A 96 16.49 -2.98 15.57
N VAL A 97 17.60 -3.15 14.85
CA VAL A 97 18.95 -2.77 15.31
C VAL A 97 19.28 -1.31 14.99
N GLU A 98 18.93 -0.84 13.79
CA GLU A 98 19.32 0.49 13.28
C GLU A 98 18.21 1.54 13.45
N GLY A 99 17.00 1.13 13.85
CA GLY A 99 15.81 1.99 13.85
C GLY A 99 15.27 2.22 12.44
N ALA A 100 14.07 2.80 12.35
CA ALA A 100 13.51 3.18 11.06
C ALA A 100 14.38 4.31 10.45
N PRO A 101 14.78 4.22 9.17
CA PRO A 101 15.38 5.36 8.51
C PRO A 101 14.37 6.51 8.56
N GLU A 102 14.75 7.63 9.17
CA GLU A 102 13.98 8.86 9.10
C GLU A 102 13.92 9.30 7.63
N GLU A 103 12.91 8.84 6.91
CA GLU A 103 12.56 9.41 5.61
C GLU A 103 12.03 10.81 5.88
N GLY A 104 12.96 11.77 5.92
CA GLY A 104 12.65 13.17 6.11
C GLY A 104 11.68 13.65 5.04
N ILE A 105 10.39 13.69 5.37
CA ILE A 105 9.35 14.40 4.62
C ILE A 105 9.55 15.91 4.85
N ASN A 106 10.76 16.40 4.54
CA ASN A 106 11.19 17.80 4.73
C ASN A 106 11.06 18.62 3.44
N LYS A 107 10.15 18.24 2.54
CA LYS A 107 9.80 19.04 1.37
C LYS A 107 8.33 19.36 1.41
N GLU A 108 8.00 20.54 1.94
CA GLU A 108 6.66 21.11 1.82
C GLU A 108 6.21 21.04 0.35
N ALA A 109 5.24 20.19 0.08
CA ALA A 109 4.70 20.04 -1.27
C ALA A 109 3.80 21.22 -1.57
N THR A 110 4.28 22.14 -2.41
CA THR A 110 3.51 23.33 -2.81
C THR A 110 2.61 23.07 -4.02
N THR A 111 2.81 21.93 -4.71
CA THR A 111 2.06 21.55 -5.90
C THR A 111 1.56 20.10 -5.83
N ILE A 112 0.42 19.83 -6.48
CA ILE A 112 -0.16 18.47 -6.56
C ILE A 112 0.86 17.47 -7.13
N SER A 113 1.64 17.84 -8.15
CA SER A 113 2.66 16.97 -8.74
C SER A 113 3.76 16.60 -7.74
N GLN A 114 4.19 17.55 -6.90
CA GLN A 114 5.17 17.27 -5.85
C GLN A 114 4.58 16.36 -4.78
N ALA A 115 3.32 16.58 -4.37
CA ALA A 115 2.64 15.71 -3.42
C ALA A 115 2.50 14.27 -3.97
N ILE A 116 2.11 14.11 -5.23
CA ILE A 116 2.04 12.80 -5.89
C ILE A 116 3.41 12.13 -5.90
N LYS A 117 4.48 12.85 -6.24
CA LYS A 117 5.84 12.29 -6.23
C LYS A 117 6.26 11.83 -4.83
N THR A 118 6.03 12.65 -3.80
CA THR A 118 6.32 12.27 -2.41
C THR A 118 5.54 11.03 -1.99
N ILE A 119 4.24 10.98 -2.32
CA ILE A 119 3.38 9.83 -2.04
C ILE A 119 3.92 8.57 -2.73
N VAL A 120 4.26 8.63 -4.01
CA VAL A 120 4.75 7.48 -4.78
C VAL A 120 6.11 7.00 -4.26
N ILE A 121 7.02 7.92 -3.94
CA ILE A 121 8.34 7.55 -3.42
C ILE A 121 8.20 6.84 -2.07
N ALA A 122 7.42 7.41 -1.15
CA ALA A 122 7.20 6.81 0.15
C ALA A 122 6.43 5.48 0.05
N ASP A 123 5.46 5.39 -0.88
CA ASP A 123 4.75 4.14 -1.16
C ASP A 123 5.70 3.05 -1.61
N ILE A 124 6.66 3.33 -2.49
CA ILE A 124 7.66 2.34 -2.94
C ILE A 124 8.55 1.91 -1.78
N SER A 125 9.08 2.87 -1.00
CA SER A 125 9.95 2.57 0.14
C SER A 125 9.26 1.67 1.16
N MET A 126 7.99 1.96 1.48
CA MET A 126 7.21 1.20 2.45
C MET A 126 6.71 -0.11 1.85
N SER A 127 6.17 -0.13 0.63
CA SER A 127 5.36 -1.24 0.13
C SER A 127 6.12 -2.49 -0.30
N VAL A 128 7.46 -2.51 -0.29
CA VAL A 128 8.22 -3.72 -0.68
C VAL A 128 7.83 -4.94 0.16
N ASP A 129 7.64 -4.76 1.46
CA ASP A 129 7.18 -5.83 2.36
C ASP A 129 5.71 -6.21 2.09
N ASN A 130 4.84 -5.21 1.82
CA ASN A 130 3.44 -5.41 1.49
C ASN A 130 3.29 -6.23 0.20
N MET A 131 4.07 -5.91 -0.83
CA MET A 131 4.01 -6.59 -2.12
C MET A 131 4.45 -8.06 -2.01
N LEU A 132 5.42 -8.37 -1.16
CA LEU A 132 5.82 -9.75 -0.87
C LEU A 132 4.74 -10.50 -0.09
N ALA A 133 4.14 -9.86 0.93
CA ALA A 133 3.09 -10.45 1.75
C ALA A 133 1.80 -10.72 0.93
N VAL A 134 1.29 -9.70 0.24
CA VAL A 134 0.10 -9.76 -0.61
C VAL A 134 0.34 -10.66 -1.83
N GLY A 135 1.52 -10.55 -2.46
CA GLY A 135 1.95 -11.43 -3.54
C GLY A 135 1.96 -12.91 -3.12
N GLY A 136 2.49 -13.21 -1.93
CA GLY A 136 2.46 -14.55 -1.34
C GLY A 136 1.05 -15.03 -0.99
N ALA A 137 0.23 -14.18 -0.38
CA ALA A 137 -1.16 -14.49 0.00
C ALA A 137 -2.09 -14.73 -1.19
N SER A 138 -1.79 -14.10 -2.34
CA SER A 138 -2.59 -14.27 -3.57
C SER A 138 -2.48 -15.64 -4.22
N GLY A 139 -1.43 -16.41 -3.88
CA GLY A 139 -1.16 -17.71 -4.48
C GLY A 139 -0.97 -17.67 -6.00
N GLY A 140 -0.61 -16.51 -6.58
CA GLY A 140 -0.47 -16.32 -8.03
C GLY A 140 -1.75 -15.90 -8.76
N SER A 141 -2.88 -15.79 -8.06
CA SER A 141 -4.13 -15.32 -8.66
C SER A 141 -4.12 -13.81 -8.85
N VAL A 142 -3.94 -13.39 -10.09
CA VAL A 142 -3.97 -11.98 -10.51
C VAL A 142 -5.32 -11.35 -10.20
N PHE A 143 -6.41 -12.12 -10.29
CA PHE A 143 -7.75 -11.64 -9.98
C PHE A 143 -7.89 -11.27 -8.49
N LEU A 144 -7.40 -12.13 -7.58
CA LEU A 144 -7.42 -11.85 -6.14
C LEU A 144 -6.59 -10.61 -5.79
N LEU A 145 -5.42 -10.45 -6.43
CA LEU A 145 -4.58 -9.26 -6.28
C LEU A 145 -5.32 -7.99 -6.69
N LEU A 146 -5.83 -7.95 -7.93
CA LEU A 146 -6.48 -6.76 -8.47
C LEU A 146 -7.75 -6.39 -7.69
N PHE A 147 -8.53 -7.39 -7.29
CA PHE A 147 -9.76 -7.16 -6.55
C PHE A 147 -9.49 -6.71 -5.11
N GLY A 148 -8.55 -7.36 -4.40
CA GLY A 148 -8.16 -6.98 -3.04
C GLY A 148 -7.56 -5.58 -2.98
N LEU A 149 -6.54 -5.32 -3.79
CA LEU A 149 -5.87 -4.00 -3.85
C LEU A 149 -6.82 -2.90 -4.34
N GLY A 150 -7.71 -3.21 -5.30
CA GLY A 150 -8.71 -2.29 -5.79
C GLY A 150 -9.72 -1.87 -4.72
N LEU A 151 -10.15 -2.82 -3.87
CA LEU A 151 -11.05 -2.55 -2.75
C LEU A 151 -10.39 -1.71 -1.65
N SER A 152 -9.07 -1.77 -1.50
CA SER A 152 -8.30 -0.96 -0.56
C SER A 152 -8.23 0.53 -0.94
N ILE A 153 -8.41 0.89 -2.22
CA ILE A 153 -8.31 2.30 -2.69
C ILE A 153 -9.33 3.22 -1.99
N PRO A 154 -10.65 2.93 -1.99
CA PRO A 154 -11.62 3.74 -1.26
C PRO A 154 -11.26 3.91 0.22
N PHE A 155 -10.81 2.84 0.88
CA PHE A 155 -10.40 2.89 2.29
C PHE A 155 -9.23 3.85 2.49
N ILE A 156 -8.16 3.74 1.70
CA ILE A 156 -7.01 4.64 1.79
C ILE A 156 -7.43 6.10 1.54
N VAL A 157 -8.23 6.35 0.51
CA VAL A 157 -8.67 7.72 0.19
C VAL A 157 -9.51 8.32 1.33
N LEU A 158 -10.42 7.54 1.93
CA LEU A 158 -11.24 7.97 3.06
C LEU A 158 -10.38 8.23 4.30
N THR A 159 -9.50 7.29 4.66
CA THR A 159 -8.63 7.37 5.84
C THR A 159 -7.64 8.53 5.71
N SER A 160 -6.98 8.70 4.57
CA SER A 160 -6.05 9.81 4.33
C SER A 160 -6.74 11.17 4.38
N ASN A 161 -7.99 11.26 3.90
CA ASN A 161 -8.76 12.50 3.97
C ASN A 161 -9.14 12.82 5.43
N LEU A 162 -9.61 11.81 6.17
CA LEU A 162 -9.89 11.94 7.61
C LEU A 162 -8.64 12.37 8.38
N LEU A 163 -7.50 11.72 8.17
CA LEU A 163 -6.23 12.05 8.81
C LEU A 163 -5.77 13.48 8.46
N SER A 164 -5.88 13.89 7.20
CA SER A 164 -5.53 15.26 6.79
C SER A 164 -6.38 16.31 7.52
N MET A 165 -7.68 16.06 7.70
CA MET A 165 -8.57 16.95 8.49
C MET A 165 -8.24 16.91 9.98
N LEU A 166 -7.90 15.74 10.52
CA LEU A 166 -7.50 15.58 11.92
C LEU A 166 -6.18 16.30 12.22
N MET A 167 -5.19 16.24 11.33
CA MET A 167 -3.91 16.95 11.46
C MET A 167 -4.06 18.48 11.42
N ASP A 168 -5.08 19.00 10.73
CA ASP A 168 -5.43 20.43 10.78
C ASP A 168 -5.98 20.84 12.15
N ARG A 169 -6.73 19.94 12.81
CA ARG A 169 -7.38 20.22 14.11
C ARG A 169 -6.52 19.87 15.31
N TYR A 170 -5.67 18.85 15.19
CA TYR A 170 -4.83 18.28 16.25
C TYR A 170 -3.39 18.08 15.71
N PRO A 171 -2.53 19.11 15.77
CA PRO A 171 -1.16 19.04 15.29
C PRO A 171 -0.29 17.99 16.00
N VAL A 172 -0.70 17.56 17.21
CA VAL A 172 -0.04 16.47 17.96
C VAL A 172 0.08 15.18 17.15
N ILE A 173 -0.85 14.90 16.23
CA ILE A 173 -0.83 13.68 15.40
C ILE A 173 0.42 13.60 14.52
N ILE A 174 1.02 14.74 14.18
CA ILE A 174 2.22 14.81 13.34
C ILE A 174 3.42 14.25 14.10
N TYR A 175 3.55 14.57 15.38
CA TYR A 175 4.64 14.07 16.23
C TYR A 175 4.52 12.58 16.56
N ILE A 176 3.35 11.99 16.35
CA ILE A 176 3.12 10.54 16.52
C ILE A 176 3.42 9.80 15.22
N GLY A 177 3.23 10.45 14.06
CA GLY A 177 3.45 9.87 12.73
C GLY A 177 4.78 10.22 12.07
N ALA A 178 5.60 11.06 12.70
CA ALA A 178 6.96 11.42 12.30
C ALA A 178 7.94 10.79 13.29
#